data_AF-A0A6B9Y7A2-F1
#
_entry.id   AF-A0A6B9Y7A2-F1
#
_cell.length_a   1.000
_cell.length_b   1.000
_cell.length_c   1.000
_cell.angle_alpha   90.00
_cell.angle_beta   90.00
_cell.angle_gamma   90.00
#
_symmetry.space_group_name_H-M   'P 1'
#
loop_
_entity.id
_entity.type
_entity.pdbx_description
1 polymer ?
#
loop_
_entity_poly.entity_id
_entity_poly.type
_entity_poly.pdbx_seq_one_letter_code
_entity_poly.pdbx_strand_id
1 'polypeptide(L)'
;MRAQSSAIGGIMILGVVIAVSTTAGVAGLAAVTDQAADRSSTTMVETELNASAVTVTHAGGDAIPAADVSIRIDHGGTVDRYRLNGTDGPGDVTPVDAETWQPGDEWRLASPPYDPDDAVVVEVIHDPSGETLDRTTRDPTGDEPDEPDDAGNGDAGDGDDDQASDDDDADDDNDNGDDGKDDGDDDDADDADDDDADDADDDDADDADDDDADDADDANDEDDEADDADDDEDDEDEDEDD
;
A
#
# COMPACT_ATOMS: atom_id res chain seq x y z
N MET A 1 -62.86 -21.30 30.42
CA MET A 1 -61.47 -20.79 30.33
C MET A 1 -60.91 -21.24 28.99
N ARG A 2 -60.87 -20.34 27.99
CA ARG A 2 -60.30 -20.57 26.64
C ARG A 2 -59.19 -19.55 26.40
N ALA A 3 -58.17 -19.57 27.26
CA ALA A 3 -57.06 -18.62 27.22
C ALA A 3 -55.78 -19.35 27.64
N GLN A 4 -55.33 -20.29 26.81
CA GLN A 4 -54.01 -20.93 26.97
C GLN A 4 -53.27 -21.16 25.65
N SER A 5 -53.95 -21.09 24.50
CA SER A 5 -53.30 -21.33 23.19
C SER A 5 -52.47 -20.16 22.67
N SER A 6 -52.57 -18.96 23.27
CA SER A 6 -51.84 -17.77 22.81
C SER A 6 -50.37 -17.78 23.23
N ALA A 7 -50.01 -18.44 24.34
CA ALA A 7 -48.66 -18.40 24.87
C ALA A 7 -47.69 -19.30 24.07
N ILE A 8 -48.21 -20.41 23.53
CA ILE A 8 -47.40 -21.40 22.80
C ILE A 8 -46.96 -20.87 21.42
N GLY A 9 -47.81 -20.06 20.77
CA GLY A 9 -47.47 -19.44 19.48
C GLY A 9 -46.33 -18.43 19.57
N GLY A 10 -46.29 -17.63 20.65
CA GLY A 10 -45.22 -16.65 20.86
C GLY A 10 -43.85 -17.28 21.09
N ILE A 11 -43.82 -18.39 21.85
CA ILE A 11 -42.56 -19.11 22.14
C ILE A 11 -42.00 -19.76 20.87
N MET A 12 -42.85 -20.31 20.01
CA MET A 12 -42.42 -20.90 18.73
C MET A 12 -41.81 -19.86 17.78
N ILE A 13 -42.43 -18.68 17.64
CA ILE A 13 -41.90 -17.62 16.77
C ILE A 13 -40.57 -17.10 17.31
N LEU A 14 -40.45 -16.91 18.63
CA LEU A 14 -39.21 -16.45 19.24
C LEU A 14 -38.05 -17.44 19.01
N GLY A 15 -38.31 -18.75 19.11
CA GLY A 15 -37.31 -19.78 18.83
C GLY A 15 -36.82 -19.76 17.39
N VAL A 16 -37.72 -19.56 16.41
CA VAL A 16 -37.34 -19.48 14.99
C VAL A 16 -36.52 -18.23 14.70
N VAL A 17 -36.88 -17.07 15.27
CA VAL A 17 -36.12 -15.83 15.08
C VAL A 17 -34.70 -15.95 15.63
N ILE A 18 -34.54 -16.57 16.82
CA ILE A 18 -33.21 -16.83 17.39
C ILE A 18 -32.42 -17.78 16.49
N ALA A 19 -33.02 -18.87 16.02
CA ALA A 19 -32.33 -19.81 15.13
C ALA A 19 -31.84 -19.12 13.84
N VAL A 20 -32.70 -18.34 13.17
CA VAL A 20 -32.36 -17.65 11.92
C VAL A 20 -31.29 -16.57 12.14
N SER A 21 -31.41 -15.77 13.21
CA SER A 21 -30.40 -14.73 13.52
C SER A 21 -29.05 -15.32 13.92
N THR A 22 -29.02 -16.46 14.59
CA THR A 22 -27.76 -17.13 14.94
C THR A 22 -27.09 -17.71 13.69
N THR A 23 -27.85 -18.35 12.78
CA THR A 23 -27.31 -18.88 11.53
C THR A 23 -26.81 -17.77 10.60
N ALA A 24 -27.57 -16.67 10.46
CA ALA A 24 -27.14 -15.52 9.68
C ALA A 24 -25.92 -14.81 10.30
N GLY A 25 -25.85 -14.73 11.63
CA GLY A 25 -24.70 -14.17 12.33
C GLY A 25 -23.42 -14.99 12.14
N VAL A 26 -23.50 -16.32 12.19
CA VAL A 26 -22.34 -17.20 11.95
C VAL A 26 -21.90 -17.16 10.48
N ALA A 27 -22.82 -17.13 9.52
CA ALA A 27 -22.47 -16.98 8.11
C ALA A 27 -21.86 -15.61 7.79
N GLY A 28 -22.35 -14.54 8.43
CA GLY A 28 -21.78 -13.20 8.30
C GLY A 28 -20.38 -13.09 8.92
N LEU A 29 -20.13 -13.76 10.07
CA LEU A 29 -18.80 -13.81 10.67
C LEU A 29 -17.83 -14.66 9.84
N ALA A 30 -18.29 -15.79 9.29
CA ALA A 30 -17.49 -16.68 8.45
C ALA A 30 -16.97 -15.98 7.18
N ALA A 31 -17.82 -15.19 6.52
CA ALA A 31 -17.43 -14.41 5.35
C ALA A 31 -16.35 -13.34 5.66
N VAL A 32 -16.36 -12.79 6.88
CA VAL A 32 -15.34 -11.82 7.33
C VAL A 32 -14.05 -12.54 7.77
N THR A 33 -14.14 -13.76 8.28
CA THR A 33 -12.97 -14.55 8.69
C THR A 33 -12.28 -15.30 7.56
N ASP A 34 -12.98 -15.73 6.50
CA ASP A 34 -12.33 -16.29 5.31
C ASP A 34 -11.48 -15.22 4.61
N GLN A 35 -11.93 -13.96 4.60
CA GLN A 35 -11.11 -12.81 4.19
C GLN A 35 -9.95 -12.49 5.14
N ALA A 36 -9.86 -13.09 6.33
CA ALA A 36 -8.76 -12.89 7.28
C ALA A 36 -7.83 -14.11 7.36
N ALA A 37 -8.26 -15.29 6.92
CA ALA A 37 -7.46 -16.51 6.94
C ALA A 37 -6.43 -16.56 5.79
N ASP A 38 -6.69 -15.89 4.67
CA ASP A 38 -5.73 -15.74 3.56
C ASP A 38 -4.79 -14.52 3.71
N ARG A 39 -5.00 -13.64 4.71
CA ARG A 39 -4.10 -12.50 5.02
C ARG A 39 -2.84 -12.91 5.77
N SER A 40 -2.25 -14.02 5.36
CA SER A 40 -0.92 -14.45 5.80
C SER A 40 0.10 -14.25 4.69
N SER A 41 -0.06 -13.21 3.85
CA SER A 41 1.11 -12.65 3.17
C SER A 41 1.93 -11.92 4.24
N THR A 42 3.00 -12.55 4.67
CA THR A 42 3.85 -12.08 5.78
C THR A 42 4.66 -10.84 5.42
N THR A 43 4.50 -10.32 4.19
CA THR A 43 5.20 -9.16 3.65
C THR A 43 4.84 -7.90 4.44
N MET A 44 5.84 -7.34 5.10
CA MET A 44 5.78 -6.06 5.79
C MET A 44 6.29 -5.00 4.84
N VAL A 45 5.48 -3.97 4.63
CA VAL A 45 5.79 -2.83 3.77
C VAL A 45 5.79 -1.56 4.63
N GLU A 46 6.73 -0.67 4.36
CA GLU A 46 6.80 0.64 4.98
C GLU A 46 6.79 1.71 3.89
N THR A 47 5.85 2.66 3.99
CA THR A 47 5.75 3.79 3.06
C THR A 47 6.11 5.08 3.77
N GLU A 48 7.16 5.74 3.30
CA GLU A 48 7.52 7.10 3.69
C GLU A 48 6.96 8.11 2.67
N LEU A 49 6.12 9.02 3.15
CA LEU A 49 5.41 9.99 2.32
C LEU A 49 5.77 11.42 2.75
N ASN A 50 6.35 12.21 1.85
CA ASN A 50 6.63 13.62 2.08
C ASN A 50 6.22 14.49 0.88
N ALA A 51 6.46 15.80 0.95
CA ALA A 51 6.08 16.74 -0.11
C ALA A 51 6.84 16.56 -1.43
N SER A 52 8.06 16.01 -1.36
CA SER A 52 8.99 15.94 -2.49
C SER A 52 9.26 14.53 -3.00
N ALA A 53 8.82 13.51 -2.26
CA ALA A 53 9.09 12.12 -2.59
C ALA A 53 8.11 11.16 -1.88
N VAL A 54 7.94 10.00 -2.51
CA VAL A 54 7.35 8.80 -1.93
C VAL A 54 8.39 7.69 -1.99
N THR A 55 8.64 7.04 -0.86
CA THR A 55 9.52 5.88 -0.78
C THR A 55 8.71 4.71 -0.24
N VAL A 56 8.80 3.56 -0.90
CA VAL A 56 8.16 2.32 -0.48
C VAL A 56 9.24 1.26 -0.30
N THR A 57 9.35 0.75 0.91
CA THR A 57 10.40 -0.19 1.31
C THR A 57 9.80 -1.51 1.77
N HIS A 58 10.37 -2.62 1.32
CA HIS A 58 10.01 -3.93 1.85
C HIS A 58 10.67 -4.10 3.22
N ALA A 59 9.92 -3.84 4.30
CA ALA A 59 10.44 -3.86 5.66
C ALA A 59 10.76 -5.28 6.19
N GLY A 60 10.12 -6.32 5.64
CA GLY A 60 10.37 -7.70 6.06
C GLY A 60 9.34 -8.70 5.54
N GLY A 61 9.49 -9.98 5.88
CA GLY A 61 8.53 -11.02 5.49
C GLY A 61 8.92 -11.79 4.22
N ASP A 62 7.90 -12.31 3.52
CA ASP A 62 8.07 -13.10 2.31
C ASP A 62 8.31 -12.20 1.10
N ALA A 63 9.18 -12.65 0.20
CA ALA A 63 9.44 -11.98 -1.05
C ALA A 63 8.29 -12.18 -2.05
N ILE A 64 7.93 -11.15 -2.80
CA ILE A 64 6.81 -11.17 -3.76
C ILE A 64 7.26 -10.70 -5.15
N PRO A 65 6.71 -11.21 -6.26
CA PRO A 65 7.08 -10.74 -7.59
C PRO A 65 6.85 -9.23 -7.73
N ALA A 66 7.86 -8.48 -8.18
CA ALA A 66 7.74 -7.02 -8.27
C ALA A 66 6.67 -6.59 -9.29
N ALA A 67 6.43 -7.41 -10.31
CA ALA A 67 5.38 -7.19 -11.31
C ALA A 67 3.95 -7.33 -10.75
N ASP A 68 3.79 -7.97 -9.58
CA ASP A 68 2.50 -8.22 -8.93
C ASP A 68 2.14 -7.13 -7.91
N VAL A 69 2.99 -6.10 -7.75
CA VAL A 69 2.77 -4.99 -6.82
C VAL A 69 2.55 -3.70 -7.57
N SER A 70 1.41 -3.05 -7.29
CA SER A 70 1.13 -1.70 -7.77
C SER A 70 1.02 -0.71 -6.62
N ILE A 71 1.42 0.52 -6.89
CA ILE A 71 1.36 1.64 -5.95
C ILE A 71 0.32 2.60 -6.50
N ARG A 72 -0.68 2.92 -5.69
CA ARG A 72 -1.74 3.86 -6.03
C ARG A 72 -1.57 5.12 -5.19
N ILE A 73 -1.56 6.27 -5.84
CA ILE A 73 -1.46 7.58 -5.19
C ILE A 73 -2.72 8.38 -5.51
N ASP A 74 -3.54 8.64 -4.50
CA ASP A 74 -4.75 9.47 -4.60
C ASP A 74 -4.43 10.86 -4.03
N HIS A 75 -4.57 11.90 -4.86
CA HIS A 75 -4.25 13.28 -4.50
C HIS A 75 -5.13 14.25 -5.28
N GLY A 76 -5.65 15.30 -4.64
CA GLY A 76 -6.41 16.35 -5.33
C GLY A 76 -7.63 15.88 -6.15
N GLY A 77 -8.15 14.66 -5.90
CA GLY A 77 -9.20 14.02 -6.72
C GLY A 77 -8.70 13.30 -7.98
N THR A 78 -7.39 13.20 -8.15
CA THR A 78 -6.68 12.44 -9.18
C THR A 78 -6.12 11.16 -8.57
N VAL A 79 -6.09 10.09 -9.36
CA VAL A 79 -5.52 8.80 -8.96
C VAL A 79 -4.46 8.40 -9.96
N ASP A 80 -3.22 8.36 -9.51
CA ASP A 80 -2.09 7.82 -10.27
C ASP A 80 -1.80 6.39 -9.83
N ARG A 81 -1.31 5.58 -10.77
CA ARG A 81 -0.94 4.19 -10.53
C ARG A 81 0.42 3.89 -11.13
N TYR A 82 1.28 3.30 -10.31
CA TYR A 82 2.64 2.92 -10.65
C TYR A 82 2.79 1.41 -10.46
N ARG A 83 3.69 0.82 -11.25
CA ARG A 83 4.16 -0.55 -11.03
C ARG A 83 5.50 -0.50 -10.32
N LEU A 84 5.72 -1.44 -9.40
CA LEU A 84 6.94 -1.46 -8.60
C LEU A 84 8.20 -1.72 -9.45
N ASN A 85 8.07 -2.46 -10.55
CA ASN A 85 9.14 -2.72 -11.53
C ASN A 85 9.04 -1.86 -12.80
N GLY A 86 8.23 -0.80 -12.79
CA GLY A 86 7.98 0.04 -13.95
C GLY A 86 8.33 1.50 -13.70
N THR A 87 8.56 2.23 -14.78
CA THR A 87 8.71 3.70 -14.80
C THR A 87 7.49 4.37 -15.41
N ASP A 88 6.39 3.64 -15.54
CA ASP A 88 5.14 4.15 -16.11
C ASP A 88 4.47 5.08 -15.09
N GLY A 89 4.21 6.32 -15.49
CA GLY A 89 3.49 7.29 -14.68
C GLY A 89 4.15 8.67 -14.67
N PRO A 90 3.51 9.67 -14.06
CA PRO A 90 4.07 11.00 -13.91
C PRO A 90 5.14 11.04 -12.81
N GLY A 91 6.17 11.86 -13.01
CA GLY A 91 7.27 12.08 -12.06
C GLY A 91 8.51 11.21 -12.34
N ASP A 92 9.51 11.33 -11.47
CA ASP A 92 10.81 10.67 -11.61
C ASP A 92 10.83 9.38 -10.77
N VAL A 93 10.53 8.24 -11.39
CA VAL A 93 10.46 6.93 -10.71
C VAL A 93 11.79 6.18 -10.77
N THR A 94 12.25 5.71 -9.62
CA THR A 94 13.29 4.69 -9.49
C THR A 94 12.62 3.34 -9.20
N PRO A 95 12.52 2.45 -10.21
CA PRO A 95 11.87 1.15 -10.06
C PRO A 95 12.75 0.18 -9.26
N VAL A 96 12.15 -0.91 -8.82
CA VAL A 96 12.90 -2.09 -8.37
C VAL A 96 13.27 -2.93 -9.60
N ASP A 97 14.57 -3.01 -9.90
CA ASP A 97 15.09 -3.75 -11.05
C ASP A 97 14.99 -5.28 -10.88
N ALA A 98 14.78 -5.75 -9.65
CA ALA A 98 14.69 -7.17 -9.35
C ALA A 98 13.34 -7.76 -9.78
N GLU A 99 13.36 -9.01 -10.26
CA GLU A 99 12.12 -9.75 -10.60
C GLU A 99 11.23 -9.99 -9.37
N THR A 100 11.85 -10.07 -8.19
CA THR A 100 11.17 -10.27 -6.91
C THR A 100 11.56 -9.15 -5.97
N TRP A 101 10.58 -8.54 -5.32
CA TRP A 101 10.74 -7.56 -4.28
C TRP A 101 11.00 -8.26 -2.94
N GLN A 102 12.16 -8.01 -2.35
CA GLN A 102 12.67 -8.68 -1.15
C GLN A 102 12.88 -7.69 -0.01
N PRO A 103 12.97 -8.15 1.26
CA PRO A 103 13.30 -7.29 2.39
C PRO A 103 14.55 -6.43 2.15
N GLY A 104 14.39 -5.12 2.25
CA GLY A 104 15.43 -4.12 2.01
C GLY A 104 15.41 -3.48 0.61
N ASP A 105 14.63 -4.01 -0.33
CA ASP A 105 14.45 -3.37 -1.63
C ASP A 105 13.55 -2.13 -1.51
N GLU A 106 13.90 -1.10 -2.27
CA GLU A 106 13.28 0.22 -2.25
C GLU A 106 12.75 0.60 -3.63
N TRP A 107 11.50 1.06 -3.67
CA TRP A 107 10.93 1.80 -4.79
C TRP A 107 10.81 3.27 -4.40
N ARG A 108 11.08 4.19 -5.35
CA ARG A 108 11.03 5.62 -5.07
C ARG A 108 10.41 6.42 -6.20
N LEU A 109 9.57 7.38 -5.84
CA LEU A 109 9.10 8.45 -6.71
C LEU A 109 9.66 9.78 -6.20
N ALA A 110 10.53 10.39 -6.99
CA ALA A 110 10.98 11.77 -6.81
C ALA A 110 10.08 12.71 -7.62
N SER A 111 9.95 13.95 -7.15
CA SER A 111 9.14 14.99 -7.82
C SER A 111 7.69 14.53 -8.09
N PRO A 112 6.94 14.14 -7.04
CA PRO A 112 5.60 13.63 -7.20
C PRO A 112 4.68 14.68 -7.85
N PRO A 113 3.63 14.25 -8.59
CA PRO A 113 2.75 15.14 -9.34
C PRO A 113 1.73 15.91 -8.48
N TYR A 114 1.76 15.75 -7.15
CA TYR A 114 0.83 16.39 -6.23
C TYR A 114 1.40 17.69 -5.65
N ASP A 115 0.53 18.61 -5.27
CA ASP A 115 0.94 19.82 -4.57
C ASP A 115 1.30 19.50 -3.09
N PRO A 116 2.21 20.28 -2.46
CA PRO A 116 2.53 20.12 -1.04
C PRO A 116 1.32 20.36 -0.13
N ASP A 117 0.33 21.11 -0.61
CA ASP A 117 -0.92 21.42 0.10
C ASP A 117 -2.05 20.42 -0.19
N ASP A 118 -1.78 19.33 -0.91
CA ASP A 118 -2.77 18.29 -1.16
C ASP A 118 -2.82 17.23 -0.04
N ALA A 119 -4.03 16.73 0.20
CA ALA A 119 -4.25 15.47 0.93
C ALA A 119 -3.90 14.30 0.02
N VAL A 120 -2.96 13.47 0.48
CA VAL A 120 -2.40 12.37 -0.30
C VAL A 120 -2.63 11.05 0.43
N VAL A 121 -3.16 10.06 -0.27
CA VAL A 121 -3.26 8.68 0.20
C VAL A 121 -2.42 7.80 -0.72
N VAL A 122 -1.45 7.10 -0.15
CA VAL A 122 -0.65 6.09 -0.85
C VAL A 122 -1.09 4.71 -0.38
N GLU A 123 -1.45 3.86 -1.34
CA GLU A 123 -1.82 2.46 -1.12
C GLU A 123 -0.84 1.56 -1.90
N VAL A 124 -0.23 0.58 -1.23
CA VAL A 124 0.58 -0.46 -1.86
C VAL A 124 -0.29 -1.71 -1.97
N ILE A 125 -0.48 -2.22 -3.19
CA ILE A 125 -1.50 -3.24 -3.50
C ILE A 125 -0.83 -4.43 -4.18
N HIS A 126 -1.11 -5.63 -3.70
CA HIS A 126 -0.73 -6.88 -4.37
C HIS A 126 -1.82 -7.28 -5.37
N ASP A 127 -1.60 -6.96 -6.65
CA ASP A 127 -2.59 -7.02 -7.74
C ASP A 127 -3.26 -8.40 -7.90
N PRO A 128 -2.57 -9.56 -7.83
CA PRO A 128 -3.21 -10.86 -7.97
C PRO A 128 -4.27 -11.14 -6.90
N SER A 129 -4.03 -10.65 -5.67
CA SER A 129 -4.92 -10.85 -4.53
C SER A 129 -5.91 -9.69 -4.32
N GLY A 130 -5.58 -8.50 -4.82
CA GLY A 130 -6.25 -7.24 -4.48
C GLY A 130 -6.02 -6.77 -3.04
N GLU A 131 -5.12 -7.41 -2.28
CA GLU A 131 -4.81 -7.03 -0.90
C GLU A 131 -4.00 -5.73 -0.85
N THR A 132 -4.40 -4.82 0.04
CA THR A 132 -3.58 -3.65 0.39
C THR A 132 -2.54 -4.06 1.42
N LEU A 133 -1.27 -4.05 1.01
CA LEU A 133 -0.12 -4.39 1.86
C LEU A 133 0.19 -3.27 2.86
N ASP A 134 0.10 -2.02 2.42
CA ASP A 134 0.30 -0.84 3.28
C ASP A 134 -0.56 0.34 2.79
N ARG A 135 -0.89 1.24 3.73
CA ARG A 135 -1.63 2.46 3.45
C ARG A 135 -1.15 3.61 4.33
N THR A 136 -0.60 4.63 3.70
CA THR A 136 -0.11 5.86 4.35
C THR A 136 -0.91 7.06 3.85
N THR A 137 -1.25 7.97 4.77
CA THR A 137 -1.99 9.21 4.45
C THR A 137 -1.22 10.42 4.95
N ARG A 138 -1.13 11.46 4.13
CA ARG A 138 -0.62 12.78 4.50
C ARG A 138 -1.76 13.78 4.41
N ASP A 139 -2.04 14.45 5.54
CA ASP A 139 -2.90 15.61 5.55
C ASP A 139 -2.04 16.88 5.43
N PRO A 140 -2.30 17.76 4.44
CA PRO A 140 -1.53 18.98 4.23
C PRO A 140 -1.78 20.02 5.31
N THR A 141 -2.96 19.96 5.95
CA THR A 141 -3.35 20.99 6.91
C THR A 141 -2.67 20.84 8.24
N GLY A 142 -2.05 19.67 8.51
CA GLY A 142 -1.24 19.42 9.69
C GLY A 142 -1.75 20.20 10.88
N ASP A 143 -3.02 19.99 11.26
CA ASP A 143 -3.45 20.36 12.60
C ASP A 143 -2.43 19.66 13.50
N GLU A 144 -1.47 20.43 14.02
CA GLU A 144 -0.54 19.95 15.04
C GLU A 144 -1.42 19.17 16.01
N PRO A 145 -1.14 17.88 16.26
CA PRO A 145 -2.05 17.00 16.98
C PRO A 145 -2.49 17.76 18.21
N ASP A 146 -3.77 18.17 18.27
CA ASP A 146 -4.28 19.15 19.23
C ASP A 146 -3.57 18.88 20.55
N GLU A 147 -2.61 19.75 20.93
CA GLU A 147 -1.85 19.54 22.16
C GLU A 147 -2.91 19.24 23.20
N PRO A 148 -2.88 18.05 23.83
CA PRO A 148 -4.03 17.56 24.58
C PRO A 148 -4.39 18.66 25.54
N ASP A 149 -5.59 19.26 25.35
CA ASP A 149 -6.02 20.47 26.04
C ASP A 149 -5.44 20.42 27.44
N ASP A 150 -4.42 21.24 27.73
CA ASP A 150 -3.87 21.40 29.07
C ASP A 150 -4.99 22.06 29.86
N ALA A 151 -5.95 21.22 30.22
CA ALA A 151 -7.10 21.50 31.02
C ALA A 151 -6.52 21.77 32.38
N GLY A 152 -6.08 23.02 32.54
CA GLY A 152 -5.36 23.54 33.68
C GLY A 152 -5.91 22.94 34.95
N ASN A 153 -5.20 21.93 35.44
CA ASN A 153 -5.58 21.28 36.68
C ASN A 153 -4.88 22.03 37.80
N GLY A 154 -5.56 23.09 38.25
CA GLY A 154 -5.61 23.45 39.65
C GLY A 154 -4.30 23.97 40.24
N ASP A 155 -4.19 25.29 40.20
CA ASP A 155 -3.83 26.08 41.37
C ASP A 155 -4.48 25.49 42.65
N ALA A 156 -3.68 24.70 43.37
CA ALA A 156 -3.78 24.41 44.80
C ALA A 156 -2.33 24.14 45.22
N GLY A 157 -1.60 25.12 45.73
CA GLY A 157 -1.92 25.77 46.99
C GLY A 157 -1.08 25.10 48.08
N ASP A 158 -0.01 25.82 48.45
CA ASP A 158 0.72 25.82 49.73
C ASP A 158 1.36 24.53 50.29
N GLY A 159 2.65 24.67 50.62
CA GLY A 159 3.45 23.74 51.42
C GLY A 159 4.88 23.66 50.91
N ASP A 160 5.68 24.72 51.03
CA ASP A 160 6.62 24.88 52.17
C ASP A 160 7.42 23.60 52.47
N ASP A 161 8.75 23.76 52.42
CA ASP A 161 9.77 23.09 53.25
C ASP A 161 10.84 22.26 52.52
N ASP A 162 12.02 22.91 52.45
CA ASP A 162 13.32 22.40 52.88
C ASP A 162 14.20 21.57 51.93
N GLN A 163 15.22 22.29 51.43
CA GLN A 163 16.65 21.97 51.57
C GLN A 163 17.08 20.50 51.46
N ALA A 164 17.81 20.19 50.39
CA ALA A 164 19.24 19.92 50.49
C ALA A 164 19.85 19.85 49.09
N SER A 165 20.78 20.76 48.86
CA SER A 165 21.87 20.68 47.90
C SER A 165 22.67 19.39 48.11
N ASP A 166 22.86 18.63 47.04
CA ASP A 166 24.06 17.81 46.86
C ASP A 166 24.61 18.12 45.46
N ASP A 167 25.67 18.93 45.47
CA ASP A 167 26.67 19.03 44.44
C ASP A 167 27.22 17.63 44.12
N ASP A 168 27.17 17.21 42.86
CA ASP A 168 28.12 16.24 42.34
C ASP A 168 28.58 16.72 40.96
N ASP A 169 29.61 17.56 41.03
CA ASP A 169 30.59 17.79 39.99
C ASP A 169 31.11 16.44 39.47
N ALA A 170 30.83 16.14 38.20
CA ALA A 170 31.65 15.23 37.42
C ALA A 170 31.92 15.86 36.06
N ASP A 171 32.99 16.65 36.06
CA ASP A 171 33.81 16.93 34.89
C ASP A 171 34.06 15.61 34.12
N ASP A 172 33.60 15.53 32.87
CA ASP A 172 34.20 14.61 31.91
C ASP A 172 34.42 15.37 30.60
N ASP A 173 35.52 16.13 30.64
CA ASP A 173 36.25 16.64 29.49
C ASP A 173 36.64 15.45 28.60
N ASN A 174 35.84 15.15 27.58
CA ASN A 174 36.32 14.39 26.43
C ASN A 174 36.38 15.28 25.19
N ASP A 175 37.21 16.31 25.34
CA ASP A 175 37.88 17.03 24.26
C ASP A 175 38.87 16.06 23.58
N ASN A 176 38.39 15.33 22.58
CA ASN A 176 39.26 14.60 21.68
C ASN A 176 39.02 15.15 20.28
N GLY A 177 39.84 16.15 19.94
CA GLY A 177 39.85 16.79 18.64
C GLY A 177 39.96 15.81 17.49
N ASP A 178 39.31 16.18 16.39
CA ASP A 178 39.76 15.82 15.07
C ASP A 178 39.71 17.07 14.19
N ASP A 179 40.91 17.59 13.98
CA ASP A 179 41.29 18.69 13.13
C ASP A 179 41.38 18.23 11.67
N GLY A 180 40.23 17.83 11.11
CA GLY A 180 40.07 17.55 9.69
C GLY A 180 39.74 18.81 8.90
N LYS A 181 40.76 19.57 8.53
CA LYS A 181 40.70 20.54 7.42
C LYS A 181 40.44 19.76 6.13
N ASP A 182 39.37 20.07 5.43
CA ASP A 182 39.31 19.85 3.98
C ASP A 182 38.95 21.17 3.31
N ASP A 183 40.00 21.95 3.09
CA ASP A 183 40.00 23.12 2.22
C ASP A 183 40.29 22.57 0.81
N GLY A 184 39.27 22.39 -0.04
CA GLY A 184 39.46 21.81 -1.36
C GLY A 184 38.30 22.03 -2.32
N ASP A 185 38.47 23.06 -3.15
CA ASP A 185 37.94 23.19 -4.51
C ASP A 185 36.54 23.80 -4.68
N ASP A 186 36.48 25.11 -4.40
CA ASP A 186 35.86 26.07 -5.33
C ASP A 186 36.68 26.12 -6.64
N ASP A 187 35.99 26.44 -7.75
CA ASP A 187 36.50 26.70 -9.11
C ASP A 187 36.54 25.50 -10.06
N ASP A 188 35.44 25.24 -10.78
CA ASP A 188 35.49 25.44 -12.22
C ASP A 188 34.10 25.73 -12.81
N ALA A 189 34.06 26.89 -13.45
CA ALA A 189 32.93 27.50 -14.09
C ALA A 189 32.76 26.97 -15.53
N ASP A 190 31.55 27.18 -16.05
CA ASP A 190 31.27 27.51 -17.44
C ASP A 190 31.93 26.66 -18.53
N ASP A 191 31.19 25.70 -19.07
CA ASP A 191 31.10 25.55 -20.53
C ASP A 191 29.66 25.20 -20.91
N ALA A 192 28.90 26.26 -21.15
CA ALA A 192 27.67 26.24 -21.91
C ALA A 192 28.04 26.16 -23.40
N ASP A 193 27.96 24.97 -23.98
CA ASP A 193 27.81 24.83 -25.42
C ASP A 193 26.32 24.62 -25.72
N ASP A 194 25.67 25.76 -25.98
CA ASP A 194 24.57 25.89 -26.94
C ASP A 194 25.00 25.18 -28.23
N ASP A 195 24.40 24.06 -28.59
CA ASP A 195 24.35 23.63 -29.99
C ASP A 195 23.02 22.91 -30.30
N ASP A 196 22.36 23.48 -31.29
CA ASP A 196 21.44 22.86 -32.24
C ASP A 196 19.99 22.61 -31.82
N ALA A 197 19.24 23.71 -31.92
CA ALA A 197 17.92 23.71 -32.52
C ALA A 197 17.98 23.24 -33.99
N ASP A 198 17.36 22.10 -34.28
CA ASP A 198 16.78 21.72 -35.57
C ASP A 198 15.44 21.02 -35.20
N ASP A 199 14.30 21.70 -35.15
CA ASP A 199 13.45 22.09 -36.28
C ASP A 199 13.08 20.92 -37.21
N ALA A 200 11.76 20.70 -37.31
CA ALA A 200 11.00 19.81 -38.21
C ALA A 200 10.95 18.31 -37.84
N ASP A 201 9.76 17.85 -37.45
CA ASP A 201 8.85 17.25 -38.42
C ASP A 201 7.39 17.27 -37.92
N ASP A 202 6.59 18.07 -38.63
CA ASP A 202 5.14 17.93 -38.75
C ASP A 202 4.83 16.53 -39.30
N ASP A 203 4.23 15.66 -38.51
CA ASP A 203 3.44 14.54 -39.04
C ASP A 203 1.98 14.72 -38.59
N ASP A 204 1.32 15.65 -39.28
CA ASP A 204 -0.09 15.57 -39.64
C ASP A 204 -0.31 14.23 -40.37
N ALA A 205 -0.92 13.25 -39.68
CA ALA A 205 -1.51 12.09 -40.32
C ALA A 205 -2.85 11.74 -39.68
N ASP A 206 -3.88 12.29 -40.32
CA ASP A 206 -5.15 11.62 -40.65
C ASP A 206 -6.13 11.31 -39.52
N ASP A 207 -6.97 12.32 -39.26
CA ASP A 207 -8.43 12.17 -39.23
C ASP A 207 -8.85 11.20 -40.36
N ALA A 208 -9.18 9.96 -39.99
CA ALA A 208 -9.88 9.02 -40.85
C ALA A 208 -11.08 8.44 -40.08
N ASP A 209 -12.23 8.98 -40.45
CA ASP A 209 -13.49 8.28 -40.68
C ASP A 209 -14.27 7.74 -39.47
N ASP A 210 -15.28 8.54 -39.09
CA ASP A 210 -16.66 8.06 -38.93
C ASP A 210 -16.96 6.95 -39.96
N ASP A 211 -17.38 5.78 -39.48
CA ASP A 211 -18.37 4.89 -40.11
C ASP A 211 -18.71 3.81 -39.08
N ASP A 212 -19.84 3.93 -38.38
CA ASP A 212 -21.12 3.32 -38.75
C ASP A 212 -21.20 1.80 -38.50
N ALA A 213 -22.40 1.41 -38.05
CA ALA A 213 -22.93 0.05 -37.95
C ALA A 213 -22.45 -0.76 -36.74
N ASP A 214 -23.24 -1.64 -36.13
CA ASP A 214 -24.67 -1.95 -36.05
C ASP A 214 -24.70 -3.22 -35.18
N ASP A 215 -25.78 -3.43 -34.43
CA ASP A 215 -26.40 -4.72 -34.12
C ASP A 215 -25.59 -6.02 -34.27
N ALA A 216 -25.38 -6.71 -33.13
CA ALA A 216 -25.70 -8.13 -32.91
C ALA A 216 -25.46 -8.42 -31.41
N ASP A 217 -26.42 -8.75 -30.54
CA ASP A 217 -27.29 -9.93 -30.54
C ASP A 217 -26.53 -11.24 -30.86
N ASP A 218 -25.94 -11.85 -29.83
CA ASP A 218 -25.83 -13.31 -29.63
C ASP A 218 -25.50 -13.50 -28.13
N ALA A 219 -26.42 -13.82 -27.23
CA ALA A 219 -27.23 -15.04 -27.15
C ALA A 219 -26.41 -16.31 -27.39
N ASN A 220 -26.25 -17.08 -26.30
CA ASN A 220 -26.19 -18.54 -26.31
C ASN A 220 -24.84 -19.20 -26.64
N ASP A 221 -24.16 -19.71 -25.61
CA ASP A 221 -23.54 -21.04 -25.65
C ASP A 221 -23.50 -21.61 -24.22
N GLU A 222 -24.68 -22.04 -23.76
CA GLU A 222 -24.76 -23.29 -23.01
C GLU A 222 -24.71 -24.39 -24.08
N ASP A 223 -23.63 -25.18 -24.11
CA ASP A 223 -23.60 -26.59 -24.53
C ASP A 223 -22.14 -27.08 -24.35
N ASP A 224 -21.83 -27.99 -23.43
CA ASP A 224 -22.08 -29.44 -23.44
C ASP A 224 -20.85 -30.21 -23.96
N GLU A 225 -20.65 -31.41 -23.39
CA GLU A 225 -19.71 -32.48 -23.83
C GLU A 225 -18.20 -32.22 -23.57
N ALA A 226 -17.35 -33.18 -23.21
CA ALA A 226 -17.40 -34.61 -22.93
C ALA A 226 -15.99 -34.95 -22.38
N ASP A 227 -15.89 -35.82 -21.38
CA ASP A 227 -15.23 -37.13 -21.53
C ASP A 227 -14.02 -37.12 -22.49
N ASP A 228 -12.81 -37.18 -21.92
CA ASP A 228 -11.76 -38.06 -22.44
C ASP A 228 -11.00 -38.64 -21.24
N ALA A 229 -11.40 -39.86 -20.92
CA ALA A 229 -10.60 -40.86 -20.23
C ALA A 229 -9.57 -41.45 -21.20
N ASP A 230 -8.63 -42.23 -20.62
CA ASP A 230 -7.60 -43.02 -21.31
C ASP A 230 -6.48 -42.13 -21.88
N ASP A 231 -5.20 -42.44 -21.91
CA ASP A 231 -4.34 -43.62 -21.94
C ASP A 231 -2.93 -42.97 -21.80
N ASP A 232 -1.91 -43.45 -21.09
CA ASP A 232 -1.23 -44.72 -21.26
C ASP A 232 -0.26 -44.87 -20.07
N GLU A 233 -0.27 -46.06 -19.50
CA GLU A 233 0.88 -46.62 -18.78
C GLU A 233 1.95 -46.94 -19.83
N ASP A 234 3.14 -46.35 -19.72
CA ASP A 234 4.35 -46.94 -20.31
C ASP A 234 5.40 -47.06 -19.20
N ASP A 235 5.38 -48.24 -18.59
CA ASP A 235 6.55 -48.93 -18.05
C ASP A 235 7.64 -48.97 -19.13
N GLU A 236 8.83 -48.42 -18.86
CA GLU A 236 10.07 -49.05 -19.33
C GLU A 236 11.08 -49.09 -18.18
N ASP A 237 11.25 -50.33 -17.71
CA ASP A 237 12.43 -50.89 -17.04
C ASP A 237 13.73 -50.62 -17.84
N GLU A 238 14.86 -51.06 -17.26
CA GLU A 238 16.19 -51.24 -17.89
C GLU A 238 17.14 -50.02 -17.68
N ASP A 239 18.32 -50.09 -17.05
CA ASP A 239 19.21 -51.21 -16.73
C ASP A 239 20.11 -50.92 -15.51
N GLU A 240 20.36 -51.98 -14.76
CA GLU A 240 21.52 -52.14 -13.87
C GLU A 240 22.80 -52.26 -14.71
N ASP A 241 23.87 -51.53 -14.36
CA ASP A 241 25.23 -51.94 -14.70
C ASP A 241 26.15 -51.74 -13.48
N ASP A 242 26.79 -52.84 -13.09
CA ASP A 242 27.77 -53.07 -12.00
C ASP A 242 29.04 -52.19 -12.05
#